data_AF-A0A6J6ACV8-F1
#
_entry.id   AF-A0A6J6ACV8-F1
#
_cell.length_a   1.000
_cell.length_b   1.000
_cell.length_c   1.000
_cell.angle_alpha   90.00
_cell.angle_beta   90.00
_cell.angle_gamma   90.00
#
_symmetry.space_group_name_H-M   'P 1'
#
loop_
_entity.id
_entity.type
_entity.pdbx_description
1 polymer ?
#
loop_
_entity_poly.entity_id
_entity_poly.type
_entity_poly.pdbx_seq_one_letter_code
_entity_poly.pdbx_strand_id
1 'polypeptide(L)'
;MLFALILLNFGQVKNITISLQPGIFGGILLLFLNILYLPNAAVAVAAYFSGTGFAVGAGTLVSPYWYHLGQIPALPLLGVLPTSRAPIALVGAIFFVGIGVLLALWSLPSGFQTFLQSFIFTTASLVILAYCASGSLITSEMGAMGVSIWKFVLSVVGEIAIGAGVTLAVKSRKSA
;
A
#
# COMPACT_ATOMS: atom_id res chain seq x y z
N MET A 1 7.15 -7.03 -1.79
CA MET A 1 5.76 -7.51 -1.80
C MET A 1 5.06 -7.31 -3.14
N LEU A 2 4.97 -6.08 -3.64
CA LEU A 2 4.42 -5.77 -4.97
C LEU A 2 5.05 -6.62 -6.10
N PHE A 3 6.37 -6.77 -6.10
CA PHE A 3 7.10 -7.56 -7.09
C PHE A 3 6.65 -9.03 -7.15
N ALA A 4 6.38 -9.65 -5.99
CA ALA A 4 5.91 -11.03 -5.93
C ALA A 4 4.49 -11.18 -6.51
N LEU A 5 3.60 -10.21 -6.25
CA LEU A 5 2.25 -10.20 -6.81
C LEU A 5 2.24 -10.02 -8.33
N ILE A 6 3.15 -9.21 -8.87
CA ILE A 6 3.33 -9.03 -10.31
C ILE A 6 3.78 -10.34 -10.98
N LEU A 7 4.70 -11.08 -10.35
CA LEU A 7 5.16 -12.37 -10.86
C LEU A 7 4.04 -13.42 -10.86
N LEU A 8 3.23 -13.47 -9.80
CA LEU A 8 2.13 -14.43 -9.68
C LEU A 8 0.99 -14.16 -10.68
N ASN A 9 0.75 -12.89 -11.03
CA ASN A 9 -0.34 -12.48 -11.94
C ASN A 9 0.16 -12.10 -13.35
N PHE A 10 1.39 -12.45 -13.71
CA PHE A 10 2.02 -12.05 -14.97
C PHE A 10 1.21 -12.46 -16.21
N GLY A 11 0.53 -13.62 -16.15
CA GLY A 11 -0.35 -14.09 -17.22
C GLY A 11 -1.59 -13.21 -17.45
N GLN A 12 -2.21 -12.69 -16.38
CA GLN A 12 -3.35 -11.77 -16.45
C GLN A 12 -2.92 -10.42 -17.04
N VAL A 13 -1.80 -9.87 -16.56
CA VAL A 13 -1.23 -8.60 -17.05
C VAL A 13 -0.91 -8.69 -18.56
N LYS A 14 -0.33 -9.80 -19.00
CA LYS A 14 -0.06 -10.07 -20.43
C LYS A 14 -1.33 -10.14 -21.27
N ASN A 15 -2.37 -10.84 -20.80
CA ASN A 15 -3.62 -10.99 -21.55
C ASN A 15 -4.40 -9.67 -21.70
N ILE A 16 -4.41 -8.82 -20.67
CA ILE A 16 -5.03 -7.48 -20.75
C ILE A 16 -4.25 -6.59 -21.72
N THR A 17 -2.91 -6.69 -21.73
CA THR A 17 -2.05 -5.92 -22.66
C THR A 17 -2.28 -6.32 -24.12
N ILE A 18 -2.48 -7.62 -24.40
CA ILE A 18 -2.77 -8.13 -25.76
C ILE A 18 -4.20 -7.75 -26.20
N SER A 19 -5.17 -7.80 -25.28
CA SER A 19 -6.57 -7.47 -25.58
C SER A 19 -6.81 -5.98 -25.87
N LEU A 20 -5.93 -5.09 -25.40
CA LEU A 20 -6.04 -3.65 -25.69
C LEU A 20 -5.64 -3.31 -27.14
N GLN A 21 -5.14 -4.29 -27.93
CA GLN A 21 -4.54 -4.08 -29.25
C GLN A 21 -3.75 -2.77 -29.36
N PRO A 22 -2.82 -2.52 -28.42
CA PRO A 22 -2.06 -1.30 -28.49
C PRO A 22 -1.09 -1.46 -29.67
N GLY A 23 -1.31 -0.72 -30.76
CA GLY A 23 -0.30 -0.56 -31.80
C GLY A 23 1.04 -0.14 -31.17
N ILE A 24 2.16 -0.22 -31.88
CA ILE A 24 3.52 0.00 -31.33
C ILE A 24 3.61 1.25 -30.42
N PHE A 25 3.01 2.36 -30.84
CA PHE A 25 2.96 3.61 -30.07
C PHE A 25 2.06 3.54 -28.83
N GLY A 26 0.89 2.90 -28.93
CA GLY A 26 0.02 2.64 -27.79
C GLY A 26 0.68 1.70 -26.78
N GLY A 27 1.49 0.74 -27.25
CA GLY A 27 2.16 -0.25 -26.38
C GLY A 27 3.25 0.40 -25.55
N ILE A 28 4.05 1.27 -26.16
CA ILE A 28 5.07 2.07 -25.48
C ILE A 28 4.42 3.04 -24.47
N LEU A 29 3.35 3.72 -24.87
CA LEU A 29 2.65 4.66 -23.99
C LEU A 29 2.02 3.94 -22.79
N LEU A 30 1.40 2.77 -23.01
CA LEU A 30 0.87 1.93 -21.93
C LEU A 30 1.97 1.41 -21.02
N LEU A 31 3.12 1.00 -21.56
CA LEU A 31 4.27 0.56 -20.76
C LEU A 31 4.76 1.71 -19.86
N PHE A 32 4.91 2.90 -20.43
CA PHE A 32 5.30 4.09 -19.69
C PHE A 32 4.30 4.43 -18.58
N LEU A 33 3.00 4.36 -18.89
CA LEU A 33 1.92 4.59 -17.92
C LEU A 33 1.95 3.56 -16.79
N ASN A 34 2.19 2.27 -17.08
CA ASN A 34 2.31 1.24 -16.06
C ASN A 34 3.50 1.51 -15.12
N ILE A 35 4.65 1.93 -15.66
CA ILE A 35 5.82 2.29 -14.85
C ILE A 35 5.50 3.46 -13.93
N LEU A 36 4.84 4.50 -14.47
CA LEU A 36 4.47 5.68 -13.69
C LEU A 36 3.45 5.37 -12.59
N TYR A 37 2.62 4.34 -12.78
CA TYR A 37 1.59 3.93 -11.82
C TYR A 37 2.08 2.90 -10.79
N LEU A 38 3.29 2.34 -10.94
CA LEU A 38 3.88 1.40 -9.98
C LEU A 38 3.97 1.95 -8.54
N PRO A 39 4.39 3.21 -8.30
CA PRO A 39 4.42 3.78 -6.96
C PRO A 39 3.03 3.79 -6.30
N ASN A 40 2.00 4.19 -7.06
CA ASN A 40 0.63 4.20 -6.57
C ASN A 40 0.13 2.77 -6.28
N ALA A 41 0.49 1.81 -7.14
CA ALA A 41 0.19 0.41 -6.91
C ALA A 41 0.91 -0.16 -5.66
N ALA A 42 2.15 0.29 -5.39
CA ALA A 42 2.87 -0.10 -4.17
C ALA A 42 2.14 0.35 -2.91
N VAL A 43 1.65 1.60 -2.90
CA VAL A 43 0.88 2.15 -1.77
C VAL A 43 -0.49 1.49 -1.66
N ALA A 44 -1.17 1.20 -2.77
CA ALA A 44 -2.40 0.44 -2.78
C ALA A 44 -2.23 -0.97 -2.19
N VAL A 45 -1.16 -1.66 -2.56
CA VAL A 45 -0.78 -2.94 -1.95
C VAL A 45 -0.50 -2.77 -0.46
N ALA A 46 0.30 -1.78 -0.06
CA ALA A 46 0.56 -1.51 1.35
C ALA A 46 -0.74 -1.34 2.16
N ALA A 47 -1.71 -0.59 1.62
CA ALA A 47 -3.01 -0.38 2.25
C ALA A 47 -3.90 -1.62 2.27
N TYR A 48 -3.81 -2.48 1.25
CA TYR A 48 -4.48 -3.78 1.27
C TYR A 48 -3.97 -4.64 2.43
N PHE A 49 -2.65 -4.72 2.61
CA PHE A 49 -2.03 -5.57 3.61
C PHE A 49 -2.10 -5.00 5.04
N SER A 50 -2.19 -3.68 5.19
CA SER A 50 -2.56 -3.03 6.46
C SER A 50 -4.07 -3.15 6.76
N GLY A 51 -4.87 -3.72 5.85
CA GLY A 51 -6.29 -3.99 6.06
C GLY A 51 -7.24 -2.83 5.76
N THR A 52 -6.72 -1.64 5.45
CA THR A 52 -7.52 -0.44 5.15
C THR A 52 -8.14 -0.47 3.76
N GLY A 53 -7.50 -1.20 2.85
CA GLY A 53 -7.90 -1.32 1.46
C GLY A 53 -7.63 -0.06 0.63
N PHE A 54 -8.04 -0.12 -0.63
CA PHE A 54 -7.87 0.95 -1.61
C PHE A 54 -9.01 0.95 -2.64
N ALA A 55 -9.18 2.07 -3.32
CA ALA A 55 -10.16 2.28 -4.38
C ALA A 55 -9.47 2.38 -5.75
N VAL A 56 -10.09 1.80 -6.76
CA VAL A 56 -9.68 1.78 -8.17
C VAL A 56 -10.85 2.16 -9.08
N GLY A 57 -11.60 3.20 -8.72
CA GLY A 57 -12.83 3.61 -9.41
C GLY A 57 -13.94 4.03 -8.45
N ALA A 58 -14.93 4.76 -8.96
CA ALA A 58 -16.08 5.19 -8.18
C ALA A 58 -16.85 3.99 -7.62
N GLY A 59 -17.11 4.00 -6.31
CA GLY A 59 -17.81 2.90 -5.62
C GLY A 59 -17.00 1.60 -5.48
N THR A 60 -15.70 1.61 -5.79
CA THR A 60 -14.83 0.43 -5.59
C THR A 60 -14.16 0.49 -4.22
N LEU A 61 -14.12 -0.67 -3.55
CA LEU A 61 -13.32 -0.85 -2.34
C LEU A 61 -12.76 -2.26 -2.35
N VAL A 62 -11.44 -2.34 -2.43
CA VAL A 62 -10.69 -3.59 -2.37
C VAL A 62 -9.96 -3.62 -1.04
N SER A 63 -10.45 -4.44 -0.12
CA SER A 63 -9.82 -4.71 1.17
C SER A 63 -9.86 -6.21 1.48
N PRO A 64 -9.04 -6.70 2.41
CA PRO A 64 -9.11 -8.10 2.84
C PRO A 64 -10.47 -8.49 3.42
N TYR A 65 -11.18 -7.53 4.03
CA TYR A 65 -12.47 -7.73 4.69
C TYR A 65 -13.69 -7.52 3.75
N TRP A 66 -13.61 -6.51 2.90
CA TRP A 66 -14.69 -6.03 2.03
C TRP A 66 -14.21 -5.97 0.59
N TYR A 67 -14.97 -6.60 -0.30
CA TYR A 67 -14.70 -6.65 -1.73
C TYR A 67 -15.93 -6.17 -2.49
N HIS A 68 -15.85 -4.94 -3.01
CA HIS A 68 -16.84 -4.37 -3.91
C HIS A 68 -16.11 -3.83 -5.15
N LEU A 69 -16.31 -4.49 -6.27
CA LEU A 69 -15.88 -4.01 -7.58
C LEU A 69 -17.06 -3.29 -8.23
N GLY A 70 -17.03 -1.97 -8.22
CA GLY A 70 -17.81 -1.14 -9.15
C GLY A 70 -17.19 -1.14 -10.54
N GLN A 71 -17.27 -0.02 -11.26
CA GLN A 71 -16.60 0.12 -12.56
C GLN A 71 -15.08 0.24 -12.35
N ILE A 72 -14.31 -0.61 -13.02
CA ILE A 72 -12.83 -0.61 -12.94
C ILE A 72 -12.20 -0.10 -14.24
N PRO A 73 -11.10 0.68 -14.16
CA PRO A 73 -10.28 1.03 -15.31
C PRO A 73 -9.75 -0.22 -16.03
N ALA A 74 -9.72 -0.21 -17.36
CA ALA A 74 -9.05 -1.24 -18.17
C ALA A 74 -7.52 -1.05 -18.16
N LEU A 75 -6.92 -0.95 -16.97
CA LEU A 75 -5.46 -0.81 -16.80
C LEU A 75 -4.84 -2.21 -16.58
N PRO A 76 -3.85 -2.63 -17.38
CA PRO A 76 -3.20 -3.94 -17.23
C PRO A 76 -2.65 -4.22 -15.84
N LEU A 77 -2.16 -3.18 -15.13
CA LEU A 77 -1.64 -3.29 -13.76
C LEU A 77 -2.70 -3.76 -12.75
N LEU A 78 -3.98 -3.51 -13.03
CA LEU A 78 -5.10 -3.94 -12.17
C LEU A 78 -5.40 -5.44 -12.32
N GLY A 79 -4.77 -6.15 -13.28
CA GLY A 79 -4.76 -7.62 -13.30
C GLY A 79 -4.04 -8.25 -12.10
N VAL A 80 -3.31 -7.45 -11.30
CA VAL A 80 -2.64 -7.87 -10.06
C VAL A 80 -3.59 -7.81 -8.85
N LEU A 81 -4.81 -7.28 -9.03
CA LEU A 81 -5.78 -7.19 -7.94
C LEU A 81 -6.19 -8.60 -7.46
N PRO A 82 -6.27 -8.81 -6.14
CA PRO A 82 -6.78 -10.07 -5.60
C PRO A 82 -8.24 -10.26 -6.02
N THR A 83 -8.52 -11.36 -6.72
CA THR A 83 -9.85 -11.70 -7.25
C THR A 83 -10.79 -12.32 -6.22
N SER A 84 -10.35 -12.42 -4.96
CA SER A 84 -11.10 -13.05 -3.86
C SER A 84 -10.71 -12.46 -2.52
N ARG A 85 -11.59 -12.60 -1.52
CA ARG A 85 -11.31 -12.20 -0.14
C ARG A 85 -10.18 -13.07 0.41
N ALA A 86 -9.07 -12.46 0.77
CA ALA A 86 -7.90 -13.15 1.31
C ALA A 86 -7.55 -12.55 2.69
N PRO A 87 -8.24 -12.95 3.78
CA PRO A 87 -7.91 -12.46 5.12
C PRO A 87 -6.49 -12.82 5.57
N ILE A 88 -5.86 -13.83 4.95
CA ILE A 88 -4.44 -14.14 5.13
C ILE A 88 -3.52 -12.96 4.76
N ALA A 89 -4.00 -12.02 3.93
CA ALA A 89 -3.27 -10.81 3.61
C ALA A 89 -3.06 -9.90 4.83
N LEU A 90 -3.81 -10.07 5.92
CA LEU A 90 -3.56 -9.32 7.17
C LEU A 90 -2.24 -9.72 7.84
N VAL A 91 -1.64 -10.86 7.46
CA VAL A 91 -0.27 -11.20 7.87
C VAL A 91 0.72 -10.11 7.44
N GLY A 92 0.41 -9.34 6.38
CA GLY A 92 1.21 -8.18 6.00
C GLY A 92 1.28 -7.08 7.05
N ALA A 93 0.32 -6.98 7.98
CA ALA A 93 0.41 -6.08 9.13
C ALA A 93 1.67 -6.32 9.98
N ILE A 94 2.14 -7.57 10.06
CA ILE A 94 3.37 -7.94 10.78
C ILE A 94 4.60 -7.24 10.18
N PHE A 95 4.59 -6.99 8.87
CA PHE A 95 5.67 -6.25 8.22
C PHE A 95 5.80 -4.83 8.76
N PHE A 96 4.69 -4.11 8.93
CA PHE A 96 4.67 -2.76 9.50
C PHE A 96 5.02 -2.74 11.00
N VAL A 97 4.57 -3.76 11.74
CA VAL A 97 5.01 -3.97 13.13
C VAL A 97 6.53 -4.15 13.19
N GLY A 98 7.12 -4.92 12.26
CA GLY A 98 8.57 -5.09 12.14
C GLY A 98 9.32 -3.78 11.89
N ILE A 99 8.75 -2.87 11.08
CA ILE A 99 9.30 -1.52 10.88
C ILE A 99 9.31 -0.75 12.22
N GLY A 100 8.23 -0.83 12.99
CA GLY A 100 8.15 -0.23 14.32
C GLY A 100 9.20 -0.75 15.30
N VAL A 101 9.44 -2.06 15.29
CA VAL A 101 10.49 -2.70 16.09
C VAL A 101 11.87 -2.17 15.69
N LEU A 102 12.18 -2.15 14.38
CA LEU A 102 13.46 -1.66 13.85
C LEU A 102 13.70 -0.19 14.20
N LEU A 103 12.69 0.67 14.02
CA LEU A 103 12.76 2.10 14.34
C LEU A 103 13.08 2.29 15.83
N ALA A 104 12.39 1.55 16.71
CA ALA A 104 12.69 1.59 18.14
C ALA A 104 14.09 1.06 18.47
N LEU A 105 14.53 -0.06 17.88
CA LEU A 105 15.85 -0.63 18.15
C LEU A 105 17.00 0.29 17.76
N TRP A 106 16.86 1.05 16.67
CA TRP A 106 17.90 1.96 16.18
C TRP A 106 17.86 3.34 16.81
N SER A 107 16.67 3.88 17.09
CA SER A 107 16.55 5.24 17.64
C SER A 107 16.64 5.28 19.17
N LEU A 108 16.24 4.22 19.89
CA LEU A 108 16.29 4.21 21.36
C LEU A 108 17.71 4.27 21.96
N PRO A 109 18.76 3.69 21.36
CA PRO A 109 20.13 3.88 21.83
C PRO A 109 20.60 5.34 21.78
N SER A 110 20.12 6.11 20.80
CA SER A 110 20.46 7.54 20.63
C SER A 110 19.65 8.47 21.53
N GLY A 111 18.62 7.96 22.20
CA GLY A 111 17.79 8.70 23.16
C GLY A 111 16.32 8.79 22.74
N PHE A 112 15.46 9.12 23.71
CA PHE A 112 14.00 9.17 23.50
C PHE A 112 13.58 10.28 22.53
N GLN A 113 14.30 11.40 22.50
CA GLN A 113 14.04 12.50 21.58
C GLN A 113 14.28 12.10 20.11
N THR A 114 15.34 11.35 19.83
CA THR A 114 15.63 10.81 18.48
C THR A 114 14.54 9.81 18.05
N PHE A 115 14.06 8.98 18.98
CA PHE A 115 12.92 8.09 18.71
C PHE A 115 11.67 8.87 18.28
N LEU A 116 11.28 9.91 19.04
CA LEU A 116 10.12 10.75 18.68
C LEU A 116 10.32 11.44 17.32
N GLN A 117 11.52 11.98 17.05
CA GLN A 117 11.82 12.61 15.76
C GLN A 117 11.70 11.63 14.59
N SER A 118 12.29 10.43 14.71
CA SER A 118 12.18 9.39 13.68
C SER A 118 10.73 8.94 13.48
N PHE A 119 9.95 8.82 14.55
CA PHE A 119 8.55 8.42 14.49
C PHE A 119 7.68 9.47 13.79
N ILE A 120 7.86 10.75 14.16
CA ILE A 120 7.16 11.88 13.51
C ILE A 120 7.55 11.97 12.04
N PHE A 121 8.85 11.88 11.73
CA PHE A 121 9.33 11.93 10.35
C PHE A 121 8.75 10.81 9.49
N THR A 122 8.77 9.57 10.00
CA THR A 122 8.20 8.40 9.31
C THR A 122 6.70 8.60 9.05
N THR A 123 5.97 9.10 10.05
CA THR A 123 4.53 9.39 9.91
C THR A 123 4.27 10.45 8.85
N ALA A 124 5.03 11.55 8.87
CA ALA A 124 4.90 12.63 7.90
C ALA A 124 5.21 12.16 6.47
N SER A 125 6.27 11.37 6.29
CA SER A 125 6.58 10.75 4.99
C SER A 125 5.45 9.84 4.50
N LEU A 126 4.84 9.07 5.41
CA LEU A 126 3.73 8.18 5.06
C LEU A 126 2.48 8.95 4.61
N VAL A 127 2.19 10.08 5.26
CA VAL A 127 1.11 11.00 4.85
C VAL A 127 1.37 11.55 3.44
N ILE A 128 2.60 12.01 3.17
CA ILE A 128 2.97 12.54 1.84
C ILE A 128 2.83 11.46 0.77
N LEU A 129 3.33 10.25 1.03
CA LEU A 129 3.21 9.13 0.10
C LEU A 129 1.74 8.74 -0.14
N ALA A 130 0.92 8.70 0.90
CA ALA A 130 -0.50 8.40 0.79
C ALA A 130 -1.24 9.48 -0.01
N TYR A 131 -0.90 10.75 0.18
CA TYR A 131 -1.44 11.87 -0.58
C TYR A 131 -1.04 11.79 -2.06
N CYS A 132 0.24 11.60 -2.37
CA CYS A 132 0.71 11.45 -3.75
C CYS A 132 0.13 10.23 -4.46
N ALA A 133 -0.14 9.15 -3.73
CA ALA A 133 -0.72 7.93 -4.27
C ALA A 133 -2.24 8.00 -4.46
N SER A 134 -2.90 9.04 -3.95
CA SER A 134 -4.36 9.17 -3.94
C SER A 134 -4.82 10.36 -4.77
N GLY A 135 -5.82 10.15 -5.60
CA GLY A 135 -6.35 11.18 -6.48
C GLY A 135 -7.65 10.78 -7.14
N SER A 136 -8.14 11.67 -7.99
CA SER A 136 -9.31 11.45 -8.83
C SER A 136 -8.86 11.49 -10.29
N LEU A 137 -9.36 10.57 -11.11
CA LEU A 137 -9.24 10.69 -12.55
C LEU A 137 -10.43 11.50 -13.08
N ILE A 138 -10.20 12.24 -14.17
CA ILE A 138 -11.06 13.31 -14.72
C ILE A 138 -12.53 12.89 -14.94
N THR A 139 -12.84 11.60 -15.03
CA THR A 139 -14.20 11.09 -15.26
C THR A 139 -14.93 10.77 -13.96
N SER A 140 -16.25 10.97 -13.96
CA SER A 140 -17.14 10.67 -12.81
C SER A 140 -17.01 9.23 -12.31
N GLU A 141 -16.81 8.29 -13.23
CA GLU A 141 -16.66 6.85 -12.93
C GLU A 141 -15.30 6.51 -12.30
N MET A 142 -14.32 7.41 -12.38
CA MET A 142 -12.97 7.19 -11.87
C MET A 142 -12.60 8.23 -10.80
N GLY A 143 -13.61 8.80 -10.14
CA GLY A 143 -13.49 9.88 -9.17
C GLY A 143 -12.70 9.55 -7.90
N ALA A 144 -12.35 8.28 -7.67
CA ALA A 144 -11.57 7.83 -6.53
C ALA A 144 -10.57 6.73 -6.93
N MET A 145 -9.30 7.09 -7.02
CA MET A 145 -8.17 6.19 -7.27
C MET A 145 -7.12 6.36 -6.17
N GLY A 146 -6.75 5.26 -5.51
CA GLY A 146 -5.73 5.25 -4.46
C GLY A 146 -6.30 4.89 -3.09
N VAL A 147 -5.69 5.41 -2.04
CA VAL A 147 -5.95 4.98 -0.65
C VAL A 147 -6.67 6.05 0.15
N SER A 148 -7.48 5.63 1.12
CA SER A 148 -8.01 6.58 2.09
C SER A 148 -6.87 7.04 2.99
N ILE A 149 -6.36 8.27 2.75
CA ILE A 149 -5.19 8.84 3.44
C ILE A 149 -5.29 8.65 4.95
N TRP A 150 -6.41 9.07 5.54
CA TRP A 150 -6.62 8.98 6.99
C TRP A 150 -6.65 7.54 7.51
N LYS A 151 -7.39 6.63 6.85
CA LYS A 151 -7.48 5.23 7.29
C LYS A 151 -6.14 4.53 7.18
N PHE A 152 -5.47 4.70 6.04
CA PHE A 152 -4.17 4.10 5.75
C PHE A 152 -3.10 4.59 6.72
N VAL A 153 -2.97 5.90 6.91
CA VAL A 153 -1.98 6.48 7.84
C VAL A 153 -2.25 6.00 9.25
N LEU A 154 -3.50 6.05 9.73
CA LEU A 154 -3.83 5.66 11.11
C LEU A 154 -3.55 4.18 11.38
N SER A 155 -3.87 3.30 10.43
CA SER A 155 -3.61 1.87 10.54
C SER A 155 -2.12 1.56 10.61
N VAL A 156 -1.34 2.07 9.65
CA VAL A 156 0.10 1.79 9.58
C VAL A 156 0.86 2.42 10.75
N VAL A 157 0.50 3.65 11.15
CA VAL A 157 1.09 4.29 12.33
C VAL A 157 0.77 3.48 13.60
N GLY A 158 -0.44 2.93 13.71
CA GLY A 158 -0.83 2.04 14.78
C GLY A 158 0.02 0.77 14.84
N GLU A 159 0.21 0.09 13.69
CA GLU A 159 1.06 -1.10 13.58
C GLU A 159 2.51 -0.81 13.96
N ILE A 160 3.07 0.31 13.48
CA ILE A 160 4.42 0.77 13.84
C ILE A 160 4.50 1.09 15.34
N ALA A 161 3.49 1.76 15.91
CA ALA A 161 3.46 2.09 17.34
C ALA A 161 3.41 0.84 18.22
N ILE A 162 2.66 -0.20 17.81
CA ILE A 162 2.64 -1.50 18.49
C ILE A 162 4.03 -2.12 18.48
N GLY A 163 4.69 -2.17 17.31
CA GLY A 163 6.06 -2.71 17.20
C GLY A 163 7.06 -1.96 18.08
N ALA A 164 7.01 -0.63 18.08
CA ALA A 164 7.86 0.19 18.92
C ALA A 164 7.59 -0.01 20.42
N GLY A 165 6.32 -0.12 20.82
CA GLY A 165 5.89 -0.36 22.20
C GLY A 165 6.37 -1.71 22.75
N VAL A 166 6.34 -2.77 21.93
CA VAL A 166 6.87 -4.09 22.29
C VAL A 166 8.37 -3.99 22.60
N THR A 167 9.15 -3.30 21.77
CA THR A 167 10.58 -3.10 21.99
C THR A 167 10.88 -2.35 23.28
N LEU A 168 10.12 -1.29 23.57
CA LEU A 168 10.23 -0.53 24.81
C LEU A 168 9.94 -1.40 26.05
N ALA A 169 8.89 -2.21 26.01
CA ALA A 169 8.52 -3.11 27.10
C ALA A 169 9.60 -4.18 27.36
N VAL A 170 10.17 -4.76 26.30
CA VAL A 170 11.26 -5.75 26.42
C VAL A 170 12.52 -5.11 27.01
N LYS A 171 12.87 -3.90 26.56
CA LYS A 171 14.07 -3.20 27.05
C LYS A 171 13.93 -2.76 28.50
N SER A 172 12.75 -2.30 28.92
CA SER A 172 12.45 -1.95 30.31
C SER A 172 12.59 -3.14 31.26
N ARG A 173 12.21 -4.35 30.84
CA ARG A 173 12.36 -5.58 31.64
C ARG A 173 13.81 -6.04 31.82
N LYS A 174 14.73 -5.69 30.92
CA LYS A 174 16.15 -6.06 31.03
C LYS A 174 16.96 -5.13 31.94
N SER A 175 16.38 -4.01 32.36
CA SER A 175 17.01 -3.01 33.23
C SER A 175 16.58 -3.10 34.71
N ALA A 176 15.66 -4.02 35.04
CA ALA A 176 15.23 -4.34 36.40
C ALA A 176 15.82 -5.69 36.82
#